data_AF-A0A7J8FNA5-F1
#
_entry.id   AF-A0A7J8FNA5-F1
#
_cell.length_a   1.000
_cell.length_b   1.000
_cell.length_c   1.000
_cell.angle_alpha   90.00
_cell.angle_beta   90.00
_cell.angle_gamma   90.00
#
_symmetry.space_group_name_H-M   'P 1'
#
loop_
_entity.id
_entity.type
_entity.pdbx_description
1 polymer ?
#
loop_
_entity_poly.entity_id
_entity_poly.type
_entity_poly.pdbx_seq_one_letter_code
_entity_poly.pdbx_strand_id
1 'polypeptide(L)'
;MLAHLGFSEALNILLGLRGLTPAEVSTVCEQRHFNVAHGLAWSYYIGYLRLILPGLRARIHTYNQLHGNTLQGVGSHRLYILFPLDCGVLDDLSAADPNIRFLHELPRQSSDRAGIKNRVYTNSVYELLEKGKPVGTCVLEYATPLQTLFAMSQDARAGFSQEDRLEQAKLFCRTLADILADDPESQKSCRLIVYQEPTEESDFSLSQAILKHLRQEEREEVTVGTVGTYEAPGSSTLHQEPELLISGMDQPLPLRTDIF
;
A
#
# COMPACT_ATOMS: atom_id res chain seq x y z
N MET A 1 -7.84 -27.61 45.97
CA MET A 1 -7.55 -28.12 44.61
C MET A 1 -7.67 -27.03 43.55
N LEU A 2 -8.81 -26.35 43.40
CA LEU A 2 -9.01 -25.33 42.35
C LEU A 2 -8.00 -24.17 42.38
N ALA A 3 -7.64 -23.67 43.57
CA ALA A 3 -6.64 -22.60 43.71
C ALA A 3 -5.22 -23.01 43.28
N HIS A 4 -4.84 -24.27 43.51
CA HIS A 4 -3.54 -24.79 43.07
C HIS A 4 -3.50 -25.01 41.55
N LEU A 5 -4.63 -25.42 40.96
CA LEU A 5 -4.76 -25.51 39.50
C LEU A 5 -4.65 -24.11 38.86
N GLY A 6 -5.32 -23.11 39.43
CA GLY A 6 -5.23 -21.73 38.97
C GLY A 6 -3.83 -21.14 39.09
N PHE A 7 -3.13 -21.43 40.19
CA PHE A 7 -1.73 -21.00 40.37
C PHE A 7 -0.78 -21.69 39.40
N SER A 8 -0.94 -23.01 39.19
CA SER A 8 -0.17 -23.77 38.20
C SER A 8 -0.40 -23.21 36.79
N GLU A 9 -1.63 -22.85 36.46
CA GLU A 9 -1.94 -22.32 35.13
C GLU A 9 -1.37 -20.92 34.92
N ALA A 10 -1.50 -20.06 35.93
CA ALA A 10 -0.90 -18.74 35.91
C ALA A 10 0.63 -18.82 35.78
N LEU A 11 1.27 -19.79 36.44
CA LEU A 11 2.71 -20.03 36.35
C LEU A 11 3.12 -20.50 34.94
N ASN A 12 2.35 -21.41 34.32
CA ASN A 12 2.59 -21.88 32.96
C ASN A 12 2.49 -20.75 31.92
N ILE A 13 1.51 -19.85 32.09
CA ILE A 13 1.36 -18.67 31.23
C ILE A 13 2.50 -17.68 31.47
N LEU A 14 2.81 -17.37 32.73
CA LEU A 14 3.84 -16.40 33.10
C LEU A 14 5.24 -16.82 32.64
N LEU A 15 5.55 -18.12 32.71
CA LEU A 15 6.83 -18.69 32.28
C LEU A 15 6.88 -19.00 30.78
N GLY A 16 5.82 -18.75 30.02
CA GLY A 16 5.79 -19.00 28.57
C GLY A 16 5.81 -20.49 28.18
N LEU A 17 5.51 -21.40 29.11
CA LEU A 17 5.55 -22.85 28.90
C LEU A 17 4.45 -23.38 27.97
N ARG A 18 3.51 -22.51 27.58
CA ARG A 18 2.44 -22.79 26.60
C ARG A 18 2.79 -22.38 25.16
N GLY A 19 4.03 -21.96 24.89
CA GLY A 19 4.48 -21.67 23.52
C GLY A 19 4.49 -22.93 22.67
N LEU A 20 3.98 -22.84 21.44
CA LEU A 20 4.10 -23.90 20.44
C LEU A 20 5.57 -24.04 20.03
N THR A 21 6.01 -25.27 19.80
CA THR A 21 7.32 -25.54 19.21
C THR A 21 7.37 -25.05 17.76
N PRO A 22 8.57 -24.76 17.20
CA PRO A 22 8.68 -24.33 15.80
C PRO A 22 8.05 -25.31 14.79
N ALA A 23 8.10 -26.62 15.07
CA ALA A 23 7.48 -27.63 14.22
C ALA A 23 5.94 -27.57 14.29
N GLU A 24 5.38 -27.36 15.47
CA GLU A 24 3.93 -27.18 15.63
C GLU A 24 3.46 -25.88 14.96
N VAL A 25 4.23 -24.80 15.08
CA VAL A 25 3.96 -23.54 14.35
C VAL A 25 4.00 -23.77 12.84
N SER A 26 5.03 -24.46 12.31
CA SER A 26 5.14 -24.78 10.87
C SER A 26 3.93 -25.59 10.41
N THR A 27 3.53 -26.60 11.19
CA THR A 27 2.38 -27.45 10.89
C THR A 27 1.10 -26.62 10.82
N VAL A 28 0.88 -25.70 11.75
CA VAL A 28 -0.28 -24.80 11.74
C VAL A 28 -0.24 -23.86 10.53
N CYS A 29 0.93 -23.28 10.23
CA CYS A 29 1.10 -22.37 9.09
C CYS A 29 0.89 -23.05 7.74
N GLU A 30 1.36 -24.29 7.59
CA GLU A 30 1.17 -25.11 6.40
C GLU A 30 -0.29 -25.53 6.24
N GLN A 31 -0.93 -26.02 7.31
CA GLN A 31 -2.33 -26.42 7.29
C GLN A 31 -3.28 -25.26 6.94
N ARG A 32 -2.95 -24.04 7.38
CA ARG A 32 -3.75 -22.83 7.12
C ARG A 32 -3.23 -21.97 5.96
N HIS A 33 -2.26 -22.46 5.20
CA HIS A 33 -1.69 -21.77 4.04
C HIS A 33 -1.16 -20.34 4.30
N PHE A 34 -0.80 -19.99 5.55
CA PHE A 34 -0.41 -18.61 5.95
C PHE A 34 0.86 -18.08 5.28
N ASN A 35 1.66 -18.96 4.69
CA ASN A 35 2.89 -18.58 3.99
C ASN A 35 2.60 -17.95 2.60
N VAL A 36 1.42 -18.15 2.04
CA VAL A 36 1.05 -17.64 0.70
C VAL A 36 0.96 -16.12 0.71
N ALA A 37 0.17 -15.56 1.64
CA ALA A 37 -0.03 -14.11 1.74
C ALA A 37 1.27 -13.32 1.92
N HIS A 38 2.19 -13.82 2.76
CA HIS A 38 3.49 -13.20 2.97
C HIS A 38 4.34 -13.19 1.70
N GLY A 39 4.43 -14.33 1.01
CA GLY A 39 5.15 -14.42 -0.27
C GLY A 39 4.57 -13.48 -1.32
N LEU A 40 3.24 -13.40 -1.41
CA LEU A 40 2.55 -12.48 -2.32
C LEU A 40 2.81 -11.00 -1.99
N ALA A 41 2.81 -10.63 -0.71
CA ALA A 41 3.11 -9.27 -0.26
C ALA A 41 4.52 -8.83 -0.66
N TRP A 42 5.52 -9.65 -0.33
CA TRP A 42 6.91 -9.36 -0.69
C TRP A 42 7.15 -9.39 -2.20
N SER A 43 6.54 -10.33 -2.92
CA SER A 43 6.60 -10.40 -4.38
C SER A 43 6.02 -9.15 -5.02
N TYR A 44 4.86 -8.68 -4.55
CA TYR A 44 4.22 -7.48 -5.07
C TYR A 44 5.03 -6.21 -4.77
N TYR A 45 5.54 -6.10 -3.54
CA TYR A 45 6.36 -4.96 -3.16
C TYR A 45 7.69 -4.92 -3.92
N ILE A 46 8.52 -5.96 -3.85
CA ILE A 46 9.85 -6.01 -4.49
C ILE A 46 9.75 -6.13 -6.01
N GLY A 47 8.78 -6.91 -6.48
CA GLY A 47 8.59 -7.21 -7.89
C GLY A 47 7.95 -6.08 -8.69
N TYR A 48 7.21 -5.18 -8.03
CA TYR A 48 6.44 -4.15 -8.68
C TYR A 48 6.45 -2.79 -7.97
N LEU A 49 5.95 -2.67 -6.73
CA LEU A 49 5.79 -1.35 -6.09
C LEU A 49 7.12 -0.60 -5.93
N ARG A 50 8.17 -1.28 -5.47
CA ARG A 50 9.52 -0.72 -5.31
C ARG A 50 10.12 -0.24 -6.63
N LEU A 51 9.57 -0.68 -7.76
CA LEU A 51 9.97 -0.19 -9.07
C LEU A 51 9.13 1.00 -9.52
N ILE A 52 7.81 0.90 -9.39
CA ILE A 52 6.86 1.83 -10.03
C ILE A 52 6.60 3.09 -9.21
N LEU A 53 6.76 3.02 -7.88
CA LEU A 53 6.54 4.14 -6.98
C LEU A 53 7.65 5.20 -7.08
N PRO A 54 8.95 4.84 -7.14
CA PRO A 54 9.99 5.81 -7.44
C PRO A 54 9.75 6.48 -8.79
N GLY A 55 9.66 7.82 -8.79
CA GLY A 55 9.39 8.59 -10.00
C GLY A 55 7.92 8.71 -10.41
N LEU A 56 6.98 8.12 -9.65
CA LEU A 56 5.53 8.25 -9.91
C LEU A 56 5.10 9.72 -9.99
N ARG A 57 5.53 10.55 -9.02
CA ARG A 57 5.21 12.00 -9.01
C ARG A 57 5.71 12.71 -10.26
N ALA A 58 6.90 12.36 -10.74
CA ALA A 58 7.45 12.94 -11.97
C ALA A 58 6.61 12.53 -13.20
N ARG A 59 6.20 11.26 -13.27
CA ARG A 59 5.30 10.78 -14.33
C ARG A 59 3.92 11.46 -14.30
N ILE A 60 3.37 11.68 -13.11
CA ILE A 60 2.12 12.45 -12.92
C ILE A 60 2.31 13.91 -13.34
N HIS A 61 3.46 14.52 -13.02
CA HIS A 61 3.77 15.87 -13.47
C HIS A 61 3.84 15.97 -15.00
N THR A 62 4.56 15.05 -15.65
CA THR A 62 4.61 14.97 -17.12
C THR A 62 3.23 14.74 -17.73
N TYR A 63 2.42 13.85 -17.14
CA TYR A 63 1.03 13.64 -17.55
C TYR A 63 0.22 14.94 -17.47
N ASN A 64 0.32 15.68 -16.37
CA ASN A 64 -0.39 16.94 -16.19
C ASN A 64 0.02 18.02 -17.20
N GLN A 65 1.30 18.08 -17.60
CA GLN A 65 1.73 18.97 -18.68
C GLN A 65 1.08 18.63 -20.03
N LEU A 66 0.84 17.35 -20.30
CA LEU A 66 0.24 16.88 -21.56
C LEU A 66 -1.29 16.95 -21.57
N HIS A 67 -1.92 16.82 -20.40
CA HIS A 67 -3.38 16.68 -20.27
C HIS A 67 -4.03 17.84 -19.50
N GLY A 68 -3.40 19.02 -19.47
CA GLY A 68 -4.01 20.24 -18.94
C GLY A 68 -4.28 20.20 -17.43
N ASN A 69 -3.36 19.62 -16.66
CA ASN A 69 -3.48 19.42 -15.21
C ASN A 69 -4.76 18.64 -14.84
N THR A 70 -5.00 17.46 -15.42
CA THR A 70 -6.16 16.64 -15.05
C THR A 70 -6.06 16.08 -13.62
N LEU A 71 -4.87 15.64 -13.19
CA LEU A 71 -4.62 15.15 -11.83
C LEU A 71 -4.33 16.33 -10.91
N GLN A 72 -5.38 17.03 -10.49
CA GLN A 72 -5.34 18.18 -9.57
C GLN A 72 -5.44 17.74 -8.12
N GLY A 73 -4.84 18.52 -7.22
CA GLY A 73 -4.85 18.22 -5.79
C GLY A 73 -3.81 17.18 -5.40
N VAL A 74 -3.38 17.23 -4.14
CA VAL A 74 -2.27 16.39 -3.67
C VAL A 74 -2.69 14.93 -3.49
N GLY A 75 -3.97 14.69 -3.17
CA GLY A 75 -4.53 13.33 -3.15
C GLY A 75 -4.35 12.61 -4.48
N SER A 76 -4.49 13.32 -5.60
CA SER A 76 -4.36 12.75 -6.95
C SER A 76 -2.93 12.42 -7.36
N HIS A 77 -1.91 12.71 -6.52
CA HIS A 77 -0.49 12.45 -6.81
C HIS A 77 0.02 11.12 -6.22
N ARG A 78 -0.90 10.24 -5.85
CA ARG A 78 -0.62 8.90 -5.32
C ARG A 78 -1.22 7.81 -6.21
N LEU A 79 -0.66 6.61 -6.09
CA LEU A 79 -1.23 5.39 -6.66
C LEU A 79 -2.25 4.81 -5.68
N TYR A 80 -3.53 4.79 -6.06
CA TYR A 80 -4.57 4.13 -5.28
C TYR A 80 -4.67 2.66 -5.70
N ILE A 81 -4.50 1.76 -4.72
CA ILE A 81 -4.49 0.32 -4.96
C ILE A 81 -5.72 -0.28 -4.28
N LEU A 82 -6.59 -0.91 -5.08
CA LEU A 82 -7.82 -1.53 -4.64
C LEU A 82 -7.58 -2.94 -4.09
N PHE A 83 -8.12 -3.20 -2.90
CA PHE A 83 -8.07 -4.47 -2.18
C PHE A 83 -9.48 -5.00 -1.89
N PRO A 84 -10.17 -5.57 -2.89
CA PRO A 84 -11.41 -6.32 -2.67
C PRO A 84 -11.12 -7.59 -1.87
N LEU A 85 -11.62 -7.69 -0.64
CA LEU A 85 -11.35 -8.82 0.26
C LEU A 85 -11.98 -10.14 -0.20
N ASP A 86 -13.00 -10.09 -1.05
CA ASP A 86 -13.57 -11.25 -1.73
C ASP A 86 -12.68 -11.78 -2.88
N CYS A 87 -11.62 -11.04 -3.22
CA CYS A 87 -10.70 -11.26 -4.35
C CYS A 87 -11.37 -11.12 -5.73
N GLY A 88 -12.50 -10.42 -5.82
CA GLY A 88 -13.16 -10.08 -7.08
C GLY A 88 -12.39 -9.00 -7.83
N VAL A 89 -11.38 -9.40 -8.61
CA VAL A 89 -10.59 -8.50 -9.45
C VAL A 89 -11.11 -8.57 -10.89
N LEU A 90 -11.74 -7.49 -11.35
CA LEU A 90 -12.20 -7.35 -12.74
C LEU A 90 -11.10 -6.72 -13.60
N ASP A 91 -11.06 -7.11 -14.87
CA ASP A 91 -10.10 -6.56 -15.85
C ASP A 91 -10.43 -5.12 -16.24
N ASP A 92 -11.72 -4.75 -16.20
CA ASP A 92 -12.22 -3.41 -16.50
C ASP A 92 -12.89 -2.78 -15.28
N LEU A 93 -12.27 -1.71 -14.75
CA LEU A 93 -12.81 -0.92 -13.64
C LEU A 93 -14.11 -0.19 -13.99
N SER A 94 -14.33 0.13 -15.27
CA SER A 94 -15.60 0.71 -15.73
C SER A 94 -16.75 -0.30 -15.72
N ALA A 95 -16.45 -1.60 -15.79
CA ALA A 95 -17.43 -2.66 -15.57
C ALA A 95 -17.73 -2.88 -14.07
N ALA A 96 -16.77 -2.61 -13.20
CA ALA A 96 -16.95 -2.68 -11.74
C ALA A 96 -17.87 -1.58 -11.21
N ASP A 97 -17.70 -0.34 -11.67
CA ASP A 97 -18.59 0.79 -11.38
C ASP A 97 -18.60 1.75 -12.58
N PRO A 98 -19.74 2.02 -13.22
CA PRO A 98 -19.83 2.88 -14.41
C PRO A 98 -19.48 4.36 -14.14
N ASN A 99 -19.38 4.74 -12.86
CA ASN A 99 -18.87 6.05 -12.45
C ASN A 99 -17.35 6.12 -12.41
N ILE A 100 -16.64 5.02 -12.66
CA ILE A 100 -15.19 4.98 -12.84
C ILE A 100 -14.92 4.89 -14.34
N ARG A 101 -14.31 5.92 -14.93
CA ARG A 101 -14.05 5.98 -16.37
C ARG A 101 -12.58 6.06 -16.65
N PHE A 102 -12.06 5.14 -17.47
CA PHE A 102 -10.71 5.23 -17.97
C PHE A 102 -10.52 6.53 -18.78
N LEU A 103 -9.44 7.24 -18.51
CA LEU A 103 -9.03 8.41 -19.29
C LEU A 103 -7.83 8.07 -20.17
N HIS A 104 -6.70 7.78 -19.55
CA HIS A 104 -5.41 7.66 -20.23
C HIS A 104 -4.46 6.78 -19.42
N GLU A 105 -3.37 6.35 -20.03
CA GLU A 105 -2.22 5.79 -19.34
C GLU A 105 -1.28 6.91 -18.85
N LEU A 106 -0.64 6.72 -17.69
CA LEU A 106 0.52 7.52 -17.32
C LEU A 106 1.70 7.26 -18.28
N PRO A 107 2.64 8.21 -18.43
CA PRO A 107 3.88 7.98 -19.15
C PRO A 107 4.56 6.68 -18.70
N ARG A 108 4.95 5.85 -19.68
CA ARG A 108 5.51 4.52 -19.48
C ARG A 108 6.81 4.59 -18.71
N GLN A 109 6.99 3.65 -17.79
CA GLN A 109 8.27 3.36 -17.17
C GLN A 109 8.82 2.06 -17.75
N SER A 110 10.11 2.00 -18.06
CA SER A 110 10.72 0.77 -18.56
C SER A 110 12.05 0.49 -17.88
N SER A 111 12.36 -0.80 -17.70
CA SER A 111 13.64 -1.26 -17.16
C SER A 111 13.95 -2.67 -17.64
N ASP A 112 15.23 -3.01 -17.70
CA ASP A 112 15.67 -4.38 -17.94
C ASP A 112 15.51 -5.22 -16.66
N ARG A 113 14.78 -6.34 -16.71
CA ARG A 113 14.62 -7.22 -15.55
C ARG A 113 14.51 -8.69 -15.93
N ALA A 114 15.15 -9.55 -15.14
CA ALA A 114 15.07 -11.00 -15.29
C ALA A 114 15.33 -11.49 -16.74
N GLY A 115 16.29 -10.87 -17.42
CA GLY A 115 16.62 -11.17 -18.82
C GLY A 115 15.69 -10.54 -19.87
N ILE A 116 14.62 -9.85 -19.46
CA ILE A 116 13.69 -9.14 -20.34
C ILE A 116 14.19 -7.72 -20.54
N LYS A 117 14.46 -7.35 -21.80
CA LYS A 117 14.86 -6.00 -22.19
C LYS A 117 13.65 -5.07 -22.27
N ASN A 118 13.80 -3.84 -21.78
CA ASN A 118 12.76 -2.80 -21.83
C ASN A 118 11.39 -3.27 -21.33
N ARG A 119 11.35 -3.98 -20.20
CA ARG A 119 10.08 -4.39 -19.60
C ARG A 119 9.30 -3.13 -19.20
N VAL A 120 8.10 -2.99 -19.76
CA VAL A 120 7.24 -1.81 -19.57
C VAL A 120 6.33 -2.01 -18.37
N TYR A 121 6.23 -0.96 -17.56
CA TYR A 121 5.27 -0.81 -16.49
C TYR A 121 4.44 0.44 -16.76
N THR A 122 3.12 0.32 -16.63
CA THR A 122 2.16 1.41 -16.87
C THR A 122 1.13 1.42 -15.75
N ASN A 123 0.58 2.60 -15.47
CA ASN A 123 -0.56 2.77 -14.59
C ASN A 123 -1.64 3.55 -15.34
N SER A 124 -2.89 3.32 -14.99
CA SER A 124 -4.04 3.95 -15.64
C SER A 124 -4.59 5.10 -14.79
N VAL A 125 -5.01 6.16 -15.47
CA VAL A 125 -5.67 7.32 -14.89
C VAL A 125 -7.17 7.20 -15.13
N TYR A 126 -7.95 7.36 -14.07
CA TYR A 126 -9.40 7.27 -14.09
C TYR A 126 -10.06 8.55 -13.61
N GLU A 127 -11.17 8.91 -14.26
CA GLU A 127 -12.12 9.92 -13.82
C GLU A 127 -13.20 9.27 -12.95
N LEU A 128 -13.58 9.95 -11.87
CA LEU A 128 -14.64 9.53 -10.97
C LEU A 128 -15.83 10.47 -11.10
N LEU A 129 -17.01 9.89 -11.22
CA LEU A 129 -18.26 10.62 -11.41
C LEU A 129 -19.15 10.59 -10.18
N GLU A 130 -19.87 11.68 -9.97
CA GLU A 130 -20.97 11.75 -9.02
C GLU A 130 -22.15 12.44 -9.72
N LYS A 131 -23.30 11.75 -9.78
CA LYS A 131 -24.49 12.22 -10.51
C LYS A 131 -24.19 12.58 -11.98
N GLY A 132 -23.32 11.79 -12.62
CA GLY A 132 -22.92 11.95 -14.02
C GLY A 132 -21.93 13.09 -14.29
N LYS A 133 -21.43 13.77 -13.25
CA LYS A 133 -20.43 14.85 -13.39
C LYS A 133 -19.07 14.40 -12.84
N PRO A 134 -17.97 14.77 -13.51
CA PRO A 134 -16.62 14.58 -12.97
C PRO A 134 -16.44 15.29 -11.63
N VAL A 135 -15.94 14.56 -10.63
CA VAL A 135 -15.67 15.09 -9.30
C VAL A 135 -14.27 14.74 -8.78
N GLY A 136 -13.53 13.89 -9.49
CA GLY A 136 -12.15 13.57 -9.14
C GLY A 136 -11.43 12.81 -10.25
N THR A 137 -10.10 12.81 -10.19
CA THR A 137 -9.26 12.02 -11.09
C THR A 137 -8.13 11.41 -10.29
N CYS A 138 -7.81 10.14 -10.51
CA CYS A 138 -6.76 9.46 -9.76
C CYS A 138 -6.05 8.40 -10.59
N VAL A 139 -4.85 8.00 -10.14
CA VAL A 139 -4.15 6.82 -10.65
C VAL A 139 -4.64 5.62 -9.84
N LEU A 140 -5.22 4.63 -10.51
CA LEU A 140 -5.96 3.56 -9.85
C LEU A 140 -5.65 2.19 -10.46
N GLU A 141 -5.52 1.17 -9.63
CA GLU A 141 -5.35 -0.22 -10.06
C GLU A 141 -5.81 -1.22 -8.98
N TYR A 142 -6.04 -2.46 -9.37
CA TYR A 142 -6.22 -3.56 -8.42
C TYR A 142 -4.89 -4.13 -7.94
N ALA A 143 -4.85 -4.63 -6.70
CA ALA A 143 -3.76 -5.46 -6.23
C ALA A 143 -3.77 -6.81 -6.96
N THR A 144 -2.91 -6.97 -7.97
CA THR A 144 -2.82 -8.17 -8.81
C THR A 144 -2.75 -9.50 -8.05
N PRO A 145 -2.05 -9.62 -6.90
CA PRO A 145 -1.99 -10.88 -6.16
C PRO A 145 -3.35 -11.41 -5.68
N LEU A 146 -4.37 -10.56 -5.53
CA LEU A 146 -5.72 -11.02 -5.17
C LEU A 146 -6.33 -11.91 -6.26
N GLN A 147 -6.05 -11.62 -7.53
CA GLN A 147 -6.47 -12.48 -8.64
C GLN A 147 -5.80 -13.87 -8.56
N THR A 148 -4.56 -13.93 -8.05
CA THR A 148 -3.87 -15.21 -7.80
C THR A 148 -4.57 -15.99 -6.69
N LEU A 149 -4.92 -15.34 -5.57
CA LEU A 149 -5.68 -15.98 -4.49
C LEU A 149 -7.04 -16.48 -4.96
N PHE A 150 -7.74 -15.71 -5.81
CA PHE A 150 -8.98 -16.14 -6.43
C PHE A 150 -8.76 -17.39 -7.31
N ALA A 151 -7.78 -17.35 -8.22
CA ALA A 151 -7.49 -18.50 -9.09
C ALA A 151 -7.12 -19.76 -8.29
N MET A 152 -6.34 -19.62 -7.20
CA MET A 152 -6.03 -20.72 -6.30
C MET A 152 -7.29 -21.33 -5.67
N SER A 153 -8.29 -20.53 -5.31
CA SER A 153 -9.53 -21.06 -4.71
C SER A 153 -10.43 -21.78 -5.72
N GLN A 154 -10.23 -21.53 -7.01
CA GLN A 154 -10.97 -22.20 -8.07
C GLN A 154 -10.32 -23.52 -8.51
N ASP A 155 -9.05 -23.77 -8.15
CA ASP A 155 -8.34 -25.01 -8.46
C ASP A 155 -8.44 -25.99 -7.29
N ALA A 156 -9.25 -27.05 -7.47
CA ALA A 156 -9.45 -28.07 -6.44
C ALA A 156 -8.15 -28.74 -5.95
N ARG A 157 -7.08 -28.75 -6.77
CA ARG A 157 -5.78 -29.34 -6.40
C ARG A 157 -5.03 -28.51 -5.37
N ALA A 158 -5.33 -27.21 -5.28
CA ALA A 158 -4.71 -26.32 -4.31
C ALA A 158 -5.25 -26.54 -2.89
N GLY A 159 -6.42 -27.18 -2.73
CA GLY A 159 -7.04 -27.38 -1.42
C GLY A 159 -7.36 -26.06 -0.71
N PHE A 160 -7.57 -24.98 -1.47
CA PHE A 160 -7.67 -23.62 -0.97
C PHE A 160 -9.13 -23.16 -0.96
N SER A 161 -9.75 -23.13 0.22
CA SER A 161 -11.18 -22.80 0.33
C SER A 161 -11.47 -21.30 0.18
N GLN A 162 -12.76 -20.94 0.09
CA GLN A 162 -13.18 -19.54 0.11
C GLN A 162 -12.84 -18.86 1.46
N GLU A 163 -12.90 -19.61 2.57
CA GLU A 163 -12.52 -19.12 3.90
C GLU A 163 -11.01 -18.86 3.96
N ASP A 164 -10.20 -19.81 3.48
CA ASP A 164 -8.74 -19.64 3.37
C ASP A 164 -8.41 -18.42 2.50
N ARG A 165 -9.11 -18.25 1.36
CA ARG A 165 -8.94 -17.09 0.49
C ARG A 165 -9.16 -15.78 1.21
N LEU A 166 -10.25 -15.66 1.97
CA LEU A 166 -10.55 -14.45 2.73
C LEU A 166 -9.51 -14.18 3.82
N GLU A 167 -9.06 -15.22 4.54
CA GLU A 167 -7.99 -15.10 5.55
C GLU A 167 -6.68 -14.65 4.91
N GLN A 168 -6.27 -15.26 3.78
CA GLN A 168 -5.05 -14.87 3.07
C GLN A 168 -5.14 -13.48 2.45
N ALA A 169 -6.31 -13.05 1.96
CA ALA A 169 -6.50 -11.70 1.43
C ALA A 169 -6.31 -10.63 2.52
N LYS A 170 -6.89 -10.87 3.72
CA LYS A 170 -6.70 -10.01 4.90
C LYS A 170 -5.24 -10.00 5.34
N LEU A 171 -4.60 -11.17 5.40
CA LEU A 171 -3.19 -11.28 5.78
C LEU A 171 -2.28 -10.59 4.77
N PHE A 172 -2.51 -10.76 3.47
CA PHE A 172 -1.78 -10.09 2.39
C PHE A 172 -1.87 -8.57 2.53
N CYS A 173 -3.07 -8.03 2.76
CA CYS A 173 -3.27 -6.61 3.00
C CYS A 173 -2.50 -6.14 4.24
N ARG A 174 -2.57 -6.88 5.35
CA ARG A 174 -1.85 -6.52 6.58
C ARG A 174 -0.35 -6.51 6.36
N THR A 175 0.21 -7.60 5.84
CA THR A 175 1.64 -7.74 5.58
C THR A 175 2.14 -6.66 4.62
N LEU A 176 1.39 -6.33 3.56
CA LEU A 176 1.79 -5.26 2.65
C LEU A 176 1.75 -3.88 3.32
N ALA A 177 0.75 -3.62 4.16
CA ALA A 177 0.69 -2.37 4.93
C ALA A 177 1.88 -2.24 5.88
N ASP A 178 2.29 -3.34 6.52
CA ASP A 178 3.47 -3.36 7.40
C ASP A 178 4.76 -3.12 6.60
N ILE A 179 4.94 -3.79 5.46
CA ILE A 179 6.09 -3.55 4.55
C ILE A 179 6.16 -2.08 4.10
N LEU A 180 5.03 -1.47 3.75
CA LEU A 180 4.98 -0.07 3.33
C LEU A 180 5.23 0.89 4.50
N ALA A 181 4.84 0.55 5.73
CA ALA A 181 5.12 1.38 6.90
C ALA A 181 6.63 1.49 7.18
N ASP A 182 7.40 0.45 6.84
CA ASP A 182 8.86 0.44 6.94
C ASP A 182 9.57 1.18 5.79
N ASP A 183 8.84 1.61 4.75
CA ASP A 183 9.33 2.41 3.61
C ASP A 183 8.51 3.70 3.43
N PRO A 184 8.85 4.78 4.17
CA PRO A 184 8.08 6.01 4.18
C PRO A 184 7.89 6.68 2.82
N GLU A 185 8.83 6.50 1.88
CA GLU A 185 8.73 7.11 0.54
C GLU A 185 7.70 6.37 -0.32
N SER A 186 7.69 5.03 -0.25
CA SER A 186 6.64 4.22 -0.87
C SER A 186 5.28 4.47 -0.22
N GLN A 187 5.23 4.59 1.11
CA GLN A 187 4.00 4.86 1.86
C GLN A 187 3.32 6.16 1.44
N LYS A 188 4.10 7.22 1.21
CA LYS A 188 3.57 8.52 0.75
C LYS A 188 3.14 8.52 -0.72
N SER A 189 3.62 7.54 -1.50
CA SER A 189 3.40 7.48 -2.94
C SER A 189 2.22 6.58 -3.34
N CYS A 190 1.69 5.78 -2.42
CA CYS A 190 0.52 4.93 -2.67
C CYS A 190 -0.49 4.96 -1.52
N ARG A 191 -1.71 4.51 -1.80
CA ARG A 191 -2.77 4.36 -0.79
C ARG A 191 -3.53 3.06 -1.02
N LEU A 192 -3.59 2.22 0.01
CA LEU A 192 -4.38 0.99 -0.03
C LEU A 192 -5.85 1.32 0.28
N ILE A 193 -6.78 0.88 -0.57
CA ILE A 193 -8.22 0.98 -0.38
C ILE A 193 -8.77 -0.43 -0.20
N VAL A 194 -8.98 -0.81 1.06
CA VAL A 194 -9.49 -2.13 1.43
C VAL A 194 -10.99 -2.06 1.57
N TYR A 195 -11.70 -2.94 0.87
CA TYR A 195 -13.16 -3.02 0.94
C TYR A 195 -13.65 -4.45 0.79
N GLN A 196 -14.87 -4.68 1.23
CA GLN A 196 -15.59 -5.93 1.02
C GLN A 196 -16.95 -5.53 0.48
N GLU A 197 -17.29 -6.03 -0.71
CA GLU A 197 -18.62 -5.79 -1.27
C GLU A 197 -19.65 -6.54 -0.41
N PRO A 198 -20.68 -5.85 0.09
CA PRO A 198 -21.73 -6.49 0.85
C PRO A 198 -22.52 -7.45 -0.03
N THR A 199 -22.92 -8.58 0.54
CA THR A 199 -23.63 -9.67 -0.14
C THR A 199 -25.13 -9.40 -0.35
N GLU A 200 -25.68 -8.34 0.24
CA GLU A 200 -27.08 -7.93 0.08
C GLU A 200 -27.20 -6.68 -0.80
N GLU A 201 -28.42 -6.33 -1.23
CA GLU A 201 -28.75 -5.08 -1.95
C GLU A 201 -28.36 -3.85 -1.12
N SER A 202 -27.08 -3.53 -1.16
CA SER A 202 -26.50 -2.33 -0.59
C SER A 202 -26.12 -1.41 -1.73
N ASP A 203 -26.32 -0.11 -1.53
CA ASP A 203 -25.84 0.95 -2.42
C ASP A 203 -24.30 1.12 -2.35
N PHE A 204 -23.55 0.01 -2.33
CA PHE A 204 -22.11 0.06 -2.36
C PHE A 204 -21.67 0.59 -3.72
N SER A 205 -20.92 1.68 -3.68
CA SER A 205 -20.33 2.28 -4.86
C SER A 205 -18.82 2.39 -4.65
N LEU A 206 -18.09 1.70 -5.51
CA LEU A 206 -16.63 1.70 -5.50
C LEU A 206 -16.08 3.11 -5.78
N SER A 207 -16.68 3.83 -6.73
CA SER A 207 -16.31 5.23 -7.01
C SER A 207 -16.47 6.13 -5.79
N GLN A 208 -17.55 5.96 -5.01
CA GLN A 208 -17.75 6.71 -3.76
C GLN A 208 -16.73 6.34 -2.67
N ALA A 209 -16.37 5.07 -2.55
CA ALA A 209 -15.31 4.63 -1.64
C ALA A 209 -13.96 5.28 -2.00
N ILE A 210 -13.60 5.31 -3.29
CA ILE A 210 -12.37 5.95 -3.77
C ILE A 210 -12.41 7.46 -3.54
N LEU A 211 -13.53 8.13 -3.85
CA LEU A 211 -13.71 9.56 -3.62
C LEU A 211 -13.55 9.94 -2.15
N LYS A 212 -14.05 9.10 -1.22
CA LYS A 212 -13.84 9.30 0.22
C LYS A 212 -12.36 9.33 0.57
N HIS A 213 -11.56 8.43 0.00
CA HIS A 213 -10.11 8.41 0.20
C HIS A 213 -9.41 9.62 -0.42
N LEU A 214 -9.77 10.02 -1.63
CA LEU A 214 -9.23 11.23 -2.28
C LEU A 214 -9.47 12.48 -1.44
N ARG A 215 -10.71 12.69 -0.99
CA ARG A 215 -11.10 13.84 -0.16
C ARG A 215 -10.40 13.85 1.20
N GLN A 216 -10.17 12.67 1.79
CA GLN A 216 -9.46 12.56 3.06
C GLN A 216 -7.99 12.99 2.94
N GLU A 217 -7.30 12.54 1.88
CA GLU A 217 -5.90 12.89 1.63
C GLU A 217 -5.73 14.39 1.40
N GLU A 218 -6.64 14.99 0.65
CA GLU A 218 -6.61 16.44 0.40
C GLU A 218 -6.79 17.24 1.69
N ARG A 219 -7.64 16.77 2.61
CA ARG A 219 -7.86 17.42 3.91
C ARG A 219 -6.66 17.27 4.86
N GLU A 220 -6.06 16.08 4.92
CA GLU A 220 -4.92 15.80 5.81
C GLU A 220 -3.71 16.67 5.43
N GLU A 221 -3.43 16.84 4.14
CA GLU A 221 -2.30 17.66 3.69
C GLU A 221 -2.55 19.18 3.82
N VAL A 222 -3.78 19.67 3.58
CA VAL A 222 -4.14 21.08 3.84
C VAL A 222 -3.96 21.43 5.32
N THR A 223 -4.27 20.50 6.22
CA THR A 223 -4.13 20.72 7.67
C THR A 223 -2.65 20.80 8.07
N VAL A 224 -1.77 20.01 7.47
CA VAL A 224 -0.31 20.06 7.70
C VAL A 224 0.32 21.33 7.09
N GLY A 225 -0.12 21.78 5.92
CA GLY A 225 0.34 23.02 5.29
C GLY A 225 -0.07 24.30 6.05
N THR A 226 -1.23 24.28 6.71
CA THR A 226 -1.73 25.44 7.47
C THR A 226 -0.98 25.63 8.79
N VAL A 227 -0.49 24.56 9.40
CA VAL A 227 0.31 24.63 10.65
C VAL A 227 1.74 25.15 10.39
N GLY A 228 2.23 25.08 9.16
CA GLY A 228 3.55 25.59 8.75
C GLY A 228 3.63 27.10 8.44
N THR A 229 2.51 27.83 8.51
CA THR A 229 2.45 29.26 8.16
C THR A 229 1.93 30.09 9.33
N TYR A 230 2.60 30.01 10.48
CA TYR A 230 2.52 31.07 11.49
C TYR A 230 3.70 32.00 11.29
N GLU A 231 3.43 33.14 10.64
CA GLU A 231 4.32 34.29 10.58
C GLU A 231 4.75 34.68 12.00
N ALA A 232 6.04 34.62 12.27
CA ALA A 232 6.63 35.18 13.48
C ALA A 232 6.58 36.72 13.40
N PRO A 233 6.07 37.43 14.41
CA PRO A 233 6.14 38.89 14.44
C PRO A 233 7.59 39.32 14.62
N GLY A 234 7.99 40.32 13.84
CA GLY A 234 9.35 40.84 13.81
C GLY A 234 9.86 41.33 15.16
N SER A 235 11.14 41.08 15.41
CA SER A 235 11.96 41.82 16.37
C SER A 235 13.36 41.96 15.82
N SER A 236 13.80 43.20 15.75
CA SER A 236 15.05 43.73 15.23
C SER A 236 16.28 43.27 16.03
N THR A 237 17.39 43.09 15.29
CA THR A 237 18.81 43.32 15.64
C THR A 237 19.31 42.98 17.06
N LEU A 238 20.29 42.06 17.14
CA LEU A 238 21.68 42.35 17.55
C LEU A 238 22.52 41.05 17.58
N HIS A 239 23.67 41.11 16.90
CA HIS A 239 24.95 40.41 17.09
C HIS A 239 25.03 39.07 17.84
N GLN A 240 25.56 38.04 17.16
CA GLN A 240 26.96 37.57 17.31
C GLN A 240 27.03 36.04 17.03
N GLU A 241 27.65 35.65 15.92
CA GLU A 241 28.03 34.26 15.64
C GLU A 241 29.07 33.77 16.67
N PRO A 242 28.92 32.56 17.23
CA PRO A 242 30.04 31.87 17.84
C PRO A 242 30.73 30.98 16.81
N GLU A 243 32.02 31.23 16.63
CA GLU A 243 32.97 30.47 15.82
C GLU A 243 33.05 28.99 16.20
N LEU A 244 33.15 28.15 15.18
CA LEU A 244 33.43 26.72 15.24
C LEU A 244 34.93 26.47 15.51
N LEU A 245 35.28 25.89 16.65
CA LEU A 245 36.60 25.29 16.88
C LEU A 245 36.55 24.17 17.92
N ILE A 246 36.51 22.89 17.49
CA ILE A 246 37.30 21.75 18.04
C ILE A 246 37.38 20.71 16.89
N SER A 247 38.48 20.67 16.13
CA SER A 247 39.65 19.77 16.26
C SER A 247 39.32 18.29 16.08
N GLY A 248 39.94 17.68 15.07
CA GLY A 248 39.55 16.40 14.49
C GLY A 248 40.02 15.14 15.21
N MET A 249 39.58 14.01 14.64
CA MET A 249 40.37 12.82 14.29
C MET A 249 39.45 11.77 13.62
N ASP A 250 39.99 11.19 12.54
CA ASP A 250 39.75 9.87 11.94
C ASP A 250 38.38 9.49 11.36
N GLN A 251 38.32 9.48 10.02
CA GLN A 251 37.40 8.69 9.22
C GLN A 251 37.68 7.18 9.37
N PRO A 252 36.64 6.34 9.48
CA PRO A 252 36.68 5.01 8.89
C PRO A 252 35.76 4.90 7.66
N LEU A 253 36.27 4.16 6.68
CA LEU A 253 35.79 3.88 5.32
C LEU A 253 34.40 3.18 5.26
N PRO A 254 33.72 3.22 4.09
CA PRO A 254 32.38 2.63 3.93
C PRO A 254 32.39 1.09 3.96
N LEU A 255 31.38 0.51 4.60
CA LEU A 255 31.05 -0.91 4.51
C LEU A 255 30.50 -1.23 3.12
N ARG A 256 31.05 -2.29 2.51
CA ARG A 256 30.70 -2.83 1.19
C ARG A 256 29.18 -2.96 1.00
N THR A 257 28.69 -2.49 -0.13
CA THR A 257 27.43 -2.93 -0.72
C THR A 257 27.66 -4.25 -1.45
N ASP A 258 27.27 -5.36 -0.83
CA ASP A 258 27.01 -6.58 -1.59
C ASP A 258 25.62 -6.42 -2.24
N ILE A 259 25.63 -6.37 -3.57
CA ILE A 259 24.46 -6.23 -4.43
C ILE A 259 23.87 -7.62 -4.69
N PHE A 260 22.59 -7.81 -4.40
CA PHE A 260 21.71 -8.77 -5.06
C PHE A 260 20.36 -8.11 -5.34
#